data_AF-A0AAW5PFZ7-F1
#
_entry.id   AF-A0AAW5PFZ7-F1
#
_cell.length_a   1.000
_cell.length_b   1.000
_cell.length_c   1.000
_cell.angle_alpha   90.00
_cell.angle_beta   90.00
_cell.angle_gamma   90.00
#
_symmetry.space_group_name_H-M   'P 1'
#
loop_
_entity.id
_entity.type
_entity.pdbx_description
1 polymer ?
#
loop_
_entity_poly.entity_id
_entity_poly.type
_entity_poly.pdbx_seq_one_letter_code
_entity_poly.pdbx_strand_id
1 'polypeptide(L)'
;MAPRSRRGMRGFTLLELMVVVAIIAILAAIALPAYSRYVIRSKIRLAQSDLLALSANAENFRQRTLSYPGSAEVAQRGWTPAASAADFSFDYTAKTGGYTLTATAGSTLGKASGCVLSLDDANSRSVGSECAAVGISSW
;
A
#
# COMPACT_ATOMS: atom_id res chain seq x y z
N MET A 1 -8.40 -13.27 -71.98
CA MET A 1 -8.41 -13.75 -70.58
C MET A 1 -7.35 -12.95 -69.83
N ALA A 2 -7.74 -11.95 -69.03
CA ALA A 2 -6.81 -11.00 -68.42
C ALA A 2 -6.31 -11.51 -67.04
N PRO A 3 -5.01 -11.38 -66.71
CA PRO A 3 -4.50 -11.83 -65.42
C PRO A 3 -4.95 -10.91 -64.28
N ARG A 4 -5.58 -11.49 -63.26
CA ARG A 4 -5.91 -10.81 -61.99
C ARG A 4 -4.61 -10.44 -61.27
N SER A 5 -4.38 -9.15 -61.01
CA SER A 5 -3.28 -8.69 -60.16
C SER A 5 -3.49 -9.23 -58.74
N ARG A 6 -2.59 -10.09 -58.30
CA ARG A 6 -2.50 -10.46 -56.88
C ARG A 6 -1.92 -9.25 -56.16
N ARG A 7 -2.77 -8.47 -55.49
CA ARG A 7 -2.31 -7.57 -54.42
C ARG A 7 -1.61 -8.45 -53.39
N GLY A 8 -0.28 -8.44 -53.38
CA GLY A 8 0.51 -9.22 -52.44
C GLY A 8 0.15 -8.81 -51.00
N MET A 9 -0.16 -9.79 -50.15
CA MET A 9 -0.21 -9.54 -48.71
C MET A 9 1.16 -9.01 -48.28
N ARG A 10 1.19 -7.74 -47.89
CA ARG A 10 2.34 -7.15 -47.21
C ARG A 10 2.35 -7.70 -45.78
N GLY A 11 3.27 -8.62 -45.50
CA GLY A 11 3.55 -9.07 -44.14
C GLY A 11 4.43 -8.07 -43.39
N PHE A 12 4.41 -8.12 -42.06
CA PHE A 12 5.34 -7.39 -41.20
C PHE A 12 6.78 -7.86 -41.46
N THR A 13 7.72 -6.91 -41.51
CA THR A 13 9.15 -7.22 -41.58
C THR A 13 9.68 -7.58 -40.19
N LEU A 14 10.73 -8.42 -40.14
CA LEU A 14 11.43 -8.70 -38.89
C LEU A 14 12.02 -7.43 -38.26
N LEU A 15 12.43 -6.46 -39.10
CA LEU A 15 12.99 -5.20 -38.65
C LEU A 15 11.94 -4.32 -37.95
N GLU A 16 10.71 -4.24 -38.48
CA GLU A 16 9.61 -3.54 -37.81
C GLU A 16 9.32 -4.15 -36.44
N LEU A 17 9.31 -5.48 -36.34
CA LEU A 17 9.08 -6.15 -35.06
C LEU A 17 10.22 -5.87 -34.06
N MET A 18 11.48 -5.86 -34.50
CA MET A 18 12.62 -5.55 -33.62
C MET A 18 12.56 -4.13 -33.06
N VAL A 19 12.20 -3.15 -33.89
CA VAL A 19 12.06 -1.75 -33.44
C VAL A 19 10.90 -1.62 -32.44
N VAL A 20 9.77 -2.28 -32.70
CA VAL A 20 8.62 -2.26 -31.78
C VAL A 20 8.97 -2.87 -30.42
N VAL A 21 9.66 -4.02 -30.41
CA VAL A 21 10.10 -4.66 -29.15
C VAL A 21 11.09 -3.78 -28.40
N ALA A 22 12.02 -3.12 -29.11
CA ALA A 22 12.96 -2.19 -28.50
C ALA A 22 12.25 -1.00 -27.82
N ILE A 23 11.25 -0.41 -28.46
CA ILE A 23 10.45 0.68 -27.88
C ILE A 23 9.68 0.20 -26.65
N ILE A 24 9.02 -0.97 -26.73
CA ILE A 24 8.28 -1.55 -25.60
C ILE A 24 9.22 -1.83 -24.42
N ALA A 25 10.44 -2.32 -24.67
CA ALA A 25 11.42 -2.57 -23.61
C ALA A 25 11.82 -1.28 -22.87
N ILE A 26 12.04 -0.18 -23.58
CA ILE A 26 12.36 1.13 -22.98
C ILE A 26 11.17 1.63 -22.14
N LEU A 27 9.95 1.53 -22.67
CA LEU A 27 8.75 1.95 -21.94
C LEU A 27 8.53 1.11 -20.67
N ALA A 28 8.69 -0.22 -20.78
CA ALA A 28 8.52 -1.13 -19.65
C ALA A 28 9.52 -0.86 -18.52
N ALA A 29 10.76 -0.50 -18.85
CA ALA A 29 11.79 -0.17 -17.86
C ALA A 29 11.41 1.01 -16.95
N ILE A 30 10.60 1.96 -17.46
CA ILE A 30 10.12 3.12 -16.70
C ILE A 30 8.76 2.83 -16.06
N ALA A 31 7.85 2.20 -16.80
CA ALA A 31 6.46 2.01 -16.39
C ALA A 31 6.32 1.02 -15.21
N LEU A 32 7.05 -0.10 -15.22
CA LEU A 32 6.95 -1.13 -14.17
C LEU A 32 7.35 -0.63 -12.77
N PRO A 33 8.51 0.04 -12.57
CA PRO A 33 8.87 0.57 -11.26
C PRO A 33 7.94 1.73 -10.83
N ALA A 34 7.40 2.51 -11.77
CA ALA A 34 6.45 3.58 -11.44
C ALA A 34 5.11 3.00 -10.95
N TYR A 35 4.58 1.99 -11.64
CA TYR A 35 3.32 1.34 -11.28
C TYR A 35 3.40 0.63 -9.93
N SER A 36 4.49 -0.12 -9.67
CA SER A 36 4.67 -0.78 -8.37
C SER A 36 4.72 0.22 -7.21
N ARG A 37 5.42 1.35 -7.36
CA ARG A 37 5.41 2.45 -6.37
C ARG A 37 4.02 3.03 -6.14
N TYR A 38 3.23 3.19 -7.20
CA TYR A 38 1.86 3.70 -7.09
C TYR A 38 0.97 2.74 -6.27
N VAL A 39 1.02 1.44 -6.57
CA VAL A 39 0.25 0.43 -5.84
C VAL A 39 0.66 0.40 -4.35
N ILE A 40 1.96 0.40 -4.05
CA ILE A 40 2.46 0.44 -2.67
C ILE A 40 1.94 1.67 -1.91
N ARG A 41 2.01 2.86 -2.52
CA ARG A 41 1.48 4.09 -1.92
C ARG A 41 -0.03 4.04 -1.71
N SER A 42 -0.76 3.38 -2.61
CA SER A 42 -2.19 3.15 -2.43
C SER A 42 -2.47 2.26 -1.21
N LYS A 43 -1.71 1.18 -1.05
CA LYS A 43 -1.83 0.27 0.09
C LYS A 43 -1.48 0.94 1.41
N ILE A 44 -0.45 1.79 1.42
CA ILE A 44 -0.08 2.58 2.60
C ILE A 44 -1.20 3.55 2.98
N ARG A 45 -1.83 4.24 2.03
CA ARG A 45 -2.98 5.11 2.32
C ARG A 45 -4.18 4.34 2.91
N LEU A 46 -4.40 3.09 2.47
CA LEU A 46 -5.40 2.23 3.10
C LEU A 46 -5.03 1.92 4.56
N ALA A 47 -3.78 1.56 4.83
CA ALA A 47 -3.31 1.32 6.20
C ALA A 47 -3.42 2.56 7.10
N GLN A 48 -3.15 3.75 6.58
CA GLN A 48 -3.37 5.02 7.29
C GLN A 48 -4.84 5.22 7.65
N SER A 49 -5.75 4.94 6.73
CA SER A 49 -7.20 4.98 6.99
C SER A 49 -7.63 3.95 8.02
N ASP A 50 -7.05 2.74 7.97
CA ASP A 50 -7.33 1.67 8.93
C ASP A 50 -6.85 2.04 10.34
N LEU A 51 -5.69 2.70 10.48
CA LEU A 51 -5.22 3.24 11.76
C LEU A 51 -6.19 4.28 12.34
N LEU A 52 -6.73 5.17 11.50
CA LEU A 52 -7.74 6.15 11.92
C LEU A 52 -9.07 5.49 12.31
N ALA A 53 -9.45 4.41 11.62
CA ALA A 53 -10.64 3.64 11.98
C ALA A 53 -10.45 2.91 13.33
N LEU A 54 -9.26 2.35 13.58
CA LEU A 54 -8.93 1.71 14.84
C LEU A 54 -8.83 2.72 15.99
N SER A 55 -8.28 3.92 15.74
CA SER A 55 -8.25 5.00 16.74
C SER A 55 -9.65 5.46 17.12
N ALA A 56 -10.55 5.58 16.14
CA ALA A 56 -11.95 5.85 16.40
C ALA A 56 -12.62 4.73 17.22
N ASN A 57 -12.25 3.46 17.00
CA ASN A 57 -12.78 2.35 17.81
C ASN A 57 -12.31 2.44 19.27
N ALA A 58 -11.03 2.73 19.49
CA ALA A 58 -10.47 2.93 20.82
C ALA A 58 -11.11 4.12 21.55
N GLU A 59 -11.39 5.23 20.84
CA GLU A 59 -12.07 6.39 21.41
C GLU A 59 -13.54 6.12 21.75
N ASN A 60 -14.26 5.40 20.87
CA ASN A 60 -15.63 4.96 21.16
C ASN A 60 -15.69 4.06 22.41
N PHE A 61 -14.69 3.20 22.61
CA PHE A 61 -14.59 2.41 23.84
C PHE A 61 -14.42 3.31 25.06
N ARG A 62 -13.51 4.29 25.00
CA ARG A 62 -13.28 5.25 26.08
C ARG A 62 -14.54 6.04 26.44
N GLN A 63 -15.32 6.47 25.46
CA GLN A 63 -16.58 7.18 25.72
C GLN A 63 -17.59 6.34 26.52
N ARG A 64 -17.53 5.01 26.43
CA ARG A 64 -18.44 4.09 27.12
C ARG A 64 -17.93 3.66 28.49
N THR A 65 -16.61 3.49 28.64
CA THR A 65 -16.00 2.89 29.84
C THR A 65 -15.16 3.87 30.66
N LEU A 66 -15.02 5.11 30.18
CA LEU A 66 -14.16 6.16 30.74
C LEU A 66 -12.67 5.80 30.82
N SER A 67 -12.26 4.73 30.13
CA SER A 67 -10.88 4.27 30.05
C SER A 67 -10.56 3.74 28.66
N TYR A 68 -9.31 3.87 28.21
CA TYR A 68 -8.90 3.25 26.95
C TYR A 68 -8.86 1.72 27.04
N PRO A 69 -8.94 1.01 25.89
CA PRO A 69 -8.76 -0.45 25.87
C PRO A 69 -7.45 -0.87 26.56
N GLY A 70 -7.53 -1.87 27.44
CA GLY A 70 -6.35 -2.39 28.14
C GLY A 70 -5.49 -3.34 27.29
N SER A 71 -5.99 -3.79 26.13
CA SER A 71 -5.30 -4.73 25.26
C SER A 71 -5.75 -4.59 23.80
N ALA A 72 -4.98 -5.17 22.88
CA ALA A 72 -5.28 -5.14 21.46
C ALA A 72 -6.59 -5.86 21.12
N GLU A 73 -6.91 -6.97 21.80
CA GLU A 73 -8.14 -7.73 21.56
C GLU A 73 -9.39 -6.92 21.90
N VAL A 74 -9.30 -6.03 22.90
CA VAL A 74 -10.39 -5.12 23.25
C VAL A 74 -10.44 -3.96 22.25
N ALA A 75 -9.29 -3.38 21.90
CA ALA A 75 -9.20 -2.25 20.96
C ALA A 75 -9.67 -2.62 19.54
N GLN A 76 -9.43 -3.85 19.11
CA GLN A 76 -9.76 -4.35 17.77
C GLN A 76 -11.14 -5.03 17.72
N ARG A 77 -11.87 -5.10 18.84
CA ARG A 77 -13.18 -5.75 18.89
C ARG A 77 -14.17 -5.07 17.94
N GLY A 78 -14.73 -5.84 17.02
CA GLY A 78 -15.69 -5.35 16.03
C GLY A 78 -15.08 -4.48 14.93
N TRP A 79 -13.75 -4.34 14.91
CA TRP A 79 -13.01 -3.68 13.86
C TRP A 79 -12.33 -4.71 12.97
N THR A 80 -12.32 -4.46 11.67
CA THR A 80 -11.63 -5.29 10.68
C THR A 80 -10.92 -4.37 9.69
N PRO A 81 -9.61 -4.55 9.45
CA PRO A 81 -8.89 -3.71 8.50
C PRO A 81 -9.39 -3.94 7.08
N ALA A 82 -9.41 -2.87 6.27
CA ALA A 82 -9.64 -2.95 4.83
C ALA A 82 -8.37 -3.39 4.09
N ALA A 83 -7.19 -3.09 4.64
CA ALA A 83 -5.92 -3.60 4.14
C ALA A 83 -5.86 -5.14 4.26
N SER A 84 -5.25 -5.77 3.26
CA SER A 84 -5.00 -7.20 3.29
C SER A 84 -4.05 -7.55 4.44
N ALA A 85 -4.34 -8.62 5.17
CA ALA A 85 -3.45 -9.14 6.21
C ALA A 85 -2.06 -9.57 5.67
N ALA A 86 -1.94 -9.79 4.36
CA ALA A 86 -0.66 -10.04 3.72
C ALA A 86 0.15 -8.75 3.47
N ASP A 87 -0.53 -7.60 3.39
CA ASP A 87 0.08 -6.29 3.12
C ASP A 87 0.41 -5.57 4.43
N PHE A 88 -0.45 -5.62 5.44
CA PHE A 88 -0.26 -4.93 6.72
C PHE A 88 -0.71 -5.77 7.91
N SER A 89 0.06 -5.69 8.99
CA SER A 89 -0.35 -6.10 10.34
C SER A 89 -0.58 -4.86 11.20
N PHE A 90 -1.61 -4.89 12.05
CA PHE A 90 -1.95 -3.78 12.94
C PHE A 90 -1.82 -4.22 14.39
N ASP A 91 -1.25 -3.36 15.21
CA ASP A 91 -1.07 -3.60 16.65
C ASP A 91 -1.56 -2.39 17.47
N TYR A 92 -1.86 -2.67 18.73
CA TYR A 92 -2.31 -1.72 19.74
C TYR A 92 -1.48 -1.91 21.00
N THR A 93 -0.75 -0.87 21.39
CA THR A 93 -0.01 -0.81 22.66
C THR A 93 -0.74 0.11 23.63
N ALA A 94 -1.26 -0.44 24.72
CA ALA A 94 -1.84 0.35 25.80
C ALA A 94 -0.74 1.17 26.52
N LYS A 95 -1.09 2.38 26.94
CA LYS A 95 -0.26 3.25 27.79
C LYS A 95 -1.09 3.77 28.95
N THR A 96 -0.44 4.28 29.99
CA THR A 96 -1.14 4.96 31.08
C THR A 96 -1.88 6.17 30.54
N GLY A 97 -3.21 6.11 30.50
CA GLY A 97 -4.06 7.19 30.01
C GLY A 97 -4.07 7.39 28.49
N GLY A 98 -3.57 6.43 27.70
CA GLY A 98 -3.43 6.57 26.25
C GLY A 98 -3.15 5.27 25.52
N TYR A 99 -2.79 5.38 24.24
CA TYR A 99 -2.43 4.23 23.41
C TYR A 99 -1.49 4.59 22.27
N THR A 100 -0.91 3.58 21.63
CA THR A 100 -0.24 3.73 20.34
C THR A 100 -0.65 2.60 19.42
N LEU A 101 -1.11 2.98 18.24
CA LEU A 101 -1.43 2.08 17.14
C LEU A 101 -0.23 2.03 16.21
N THR A 102 0.07 0.84 15.70
CA THR A 102 1.09 0.66 14.67
C THR A 102 0.52 -0.17 13.52
N ALA A 103 0.87 0.23 12.30
CA ALA A 103 0.66 -0.58 11.10
C ALA A 103 2.02 -0.90 10.50
N THR A 104 2.34 -2.18 10.41
CA THR A 104 3.62 -2.66 9.88
C THR A 104 3.39 -3.31 8.53
N ALA A 105 4.08 -2.81 7.50
CA ALA A 105 4.04 -3.34 6.16
C ALA A 105 4.66 -4.75 6.10
N GLY A 106 3.93 -5.70 5.53
CA GLY A 106 4.36 -7.07 5.30
C GLY A 106 5.37 -7.20 4.15
N SER A 107 5.95 -8.39 4.02
CA SER A 107 6.99 -8.70 3.03
C SER A 107 6.50 -8.65 1.58
N THR A 108 5.19 -8.76 1.35
CA THR A 108 4.55 -8.68 0.02
C THR A 108 4.68 -7.30 -0.62
N LEU A 109 4.90 -6.25 0.18
CA LEU A 109 5.04 -4.86 -0.29
C LEU A 109 6.46 -4.52 -0.76
N GLY A 110 7.33 -5.51 -0.89
CA GLY A 110 8.66 -5.37 -1.48
C GLY A 110 9.49 -4.30 -0.77
N LYS A 111 9.81 -3.20 -1.46
CA LYS A 111 10.61 -2.10 -0.90
C LYS A 111 9.97 -1.37 0.29
N ALA A 112 8.66 -1.54 0.51
CA ALA A 112 7.99 -1.03 1.70
C ALA A 112 7.94 -2.04 2.85
N SER A 113 8.42 -3.27 2.69
CA SER A 113 8.43 -4.27 3.76
C SER A 113 9.10 -3.71 5.02
N GLY A 114 8.45 -3.88 6.17
CA GLY A 114 8.92 -3.36 7.45
C GLY A 114 8.67 -1.86 7.66
N CYS A 115 8.07 -1.14 6.71
CA CYS A 115 7.59 0.22 6.93
C CYS A 115 6.55 0.26 8.06
N VAL A 116 6.84 1.02 9.11
CA VAL A 116 5.95 1.20 10.26
C VAL A 116 5.29 2.58 10.20
N LEU A 117 3.97 2.61 10.34
CA LEU A 117 3.18 3.82 10.52
C LEU A 117 2.61 3.79 11.93
N SER A 118 2.70 4.90 12.66
CA SER A 118 2.21 4.97 14.04
C SER A 118 1.26 6.14 14.26
N LEU A 119 0.24 5.92 15.07
CA LEU A 119 -0.74 6.91 15.51
C LEU A 119 -0.98 6.76 17.01
N ASP A 120 -0.93 7.85 17.78
CA ASP A 120 -1.25 7.83 19.21
C ASP A 120 -2.60 8.49 19.53
N ASP A 121 -3.00 8.43 20.80
CA ASP A 121 -4.24 9.01 21.30
C ASP A 121 -4.30 10.55 21.23
N ALA A 122 -3.16 11.22 21.07
CA ALA A 122 -3.07 12.65 20.83
C ALA A 122 -3.09 13.00 19.34
N ASN A 123 -3.34 12.03 18.46
CA ASN A 123 -3.28 12.15 17.00
C ASN A 123 -1.88 12.56 16.48
N SER A 124 -0.82 12.23 17.24
CA SER A 124 0.55 12.30 16.75
C SER A 124 0.80 11.16 15.77
N ARG A 125 1.29 11.52 14.57
CA ARG A 125 1.56 10.59 13.48
C ARG A 125 3.05 10.51 13.22
N SER A 126 3.57 9.30 13.11
CA SER A 126 4.96 9.08 12.77
C SER A 126 5.15 7.96 11.76
N VAL A 127 6.30 8.00 11.10
CA VAL A 127 6.70 7.06 10.06
C VAL A 127 8.08 6.51 10.45
N GLY A 128 8.23 5.20 10.39
CA GLY A 128 9.51 4.52 10.55
C GLY A 128 10.48 4.85 9.41
N SER A 129 11.78 4.80 9.71
CA SER A 129 12.84 5.10 8.74
C SER A 129 12.83 4.15 7.52
N GLU A 130 12.28 2.96 7.68
CA GLU A 130 12.14 1.91 6.67
C GLU A 130 11.24 2.36 5.51
N CYS A 131 10.29 3.27 5.79
CA CYS A 131 9.38 3.83 4.79
C CYS A 131 10.06 4.80 3.81
N ALA A 132 11.28 5.26 4.11
CA ALA A 132 12.04 6.14 3.24
C ALA A 132 12.35 5.47 1.88
N ALA A 133 12.48 4.14 1.85
CA ALA A 133 12.70 3.34 0.64
C ALA A 133 11.60 3.49 -0.42
N VAL A 134 10.40 3.91 -0.01
CA VAL A 134 9.25 4.19 -0.89
C VAL A 134 8.87 5.68 -0.93
N GLY A 135 9.73 6.53 -0.36
CA GLY A 135 9.59 7.98 -0.35
C GLY A 135 8.41 8.46 0.49
N ILE A 136 8.17 7.81 1.63
CA ILE A 136 7.20 8.24 2.63
C ILE A 136 7.96 8.65 3.88
N SER A 137 7.83 9.92 4.24
CA SER A 137 8.51 10.54 5.38
C SER A 137 7.55 11.14 6.42
N SER A 138 6.26 11.27 6.08
CA SER A 138 5.21 11.78 6.95
C SER A 138 3.83 11.38 6.45
N TRP A 139 2.81 11.47 7.31
CA TRP A 139 1.39 11.26 7.02
C TRP A 139 0.47 11.86 8.09
#